data_AF-A0A9P0ZLE0-F1
#
_entry.id   AF-A0A9P0ZLE0-F1
#
_cell.length_a   1.000
_cell.length_b   1.000
_cell.length_c   1.000
_cell.angle_alpha   90.00
_cell.angle_beta   90.00
_cell.angle_gamma   90.00
#
_symmetry.space_group_name_H-M   'P 1'
#
loop_
_entity.id
_entity.type
_entity.pdbx_description
1 polymer ?
#
loop_
_entity_poly.entity_id
_entity_poly.type
_entity_poly.pdbx_seq_one_letter_code
_entity_poly.pdbx_strand_id
1 'polypeptide(L)' 'MRVTPGSSVIDAQSRKKTGTVTTALGCRGLGLLRLEDAFNGNLAIQNHEDVKVQTFRPKWWPSEWVDGHQQFAAAT' A
#
# COMPACT_ATOMS: atom_id res chain seq x y z
N MET A 1 11.16 12.18 -11.89
CA MET A 1 9.90 11.80 -11.19
C MET A 1 10.28 10.88 -10.04
N ARG A 2 9.82 11.15 -8.82
CA ARG A 2 10.21 10.37 -7.63
C ARG A 2 9.47 9.03 -7.51
N VAL A 3 8.36 8.91 -8.22
CA VAL A 3 7.56 7.68 -8.31
C VAL A 3 7.42 7.35 -9.78
N THR A 4 7.80 6.14 -10.16
CA THR A 4 7.72 5.63 -11.53
C THR A 4 7.13 4.23 -11.51
N PRO A 5 6.61 3.73 -12.65
CA PRO A 5 6.36 2.31 -12.79
C PRO A 5 7.59 1.49 -12.37
N GLY A 6 7.39 0.43 -11.58
CA GLY A 6 8.45 -0.40 -11.01
C GLY A 6 8.98 0.07 -9.65
N SER A 7 8.63 1.26 -9.15
CA SER A 7 9.05 1.70 -7.82
C SER A 7 8.53 0.75 -6.74
N SER A 8 9.39 0.32 -5.82
CA SER A 8 9.00 -0.51 -4.69
C SER A 8 8.26 0.32 -3.64
N VAL A 9 7.13 -0.19 -3.17
CA VAL A 9 6.44 0.32 -1.99
C VAL A 9 6.93 -0.47 -0.77
N ILE A 10 7.26 0.24 0.29
CA ILE A 10 7.74 -0.32 1.56
C ILE A 10 6.87 0.15 2.71
N ASP A 11 6.84 -0.61 3.79
CA ASP A 11 6.40 -0.10 5.09
C ASP A 11 7.52 0.76 5.69
N ALA A 12 7.19 1.99 6.10
CA ALA A 12 8.15 2.99 6.53
C ALA A 12 8.82 2.62 7.85
N GLN A 13 8.17 1.82 8.71
CA GLN A 13 8.73 1.42 10.00
C GLN A 13 9.67 0.23 9.86
N SER A 14 9.19 -0.85 9.25
CA SER A 14 9.93 -2.11 9.09
C SER A 14 10.88 -2.13 7.90
N ARG A 15 10.75 -1.17 6.98
CA ARG A 15 11.48 -1.09 5.70
C ARG A 15 11.26 -2.29 4.77
N LYS A 16 10.28 -3.14 5.08
CA LYS A 16 9.94 -4.32 4.29
C LYS A 16 9.18 -3.91 3.04
N LYS A 17 9.46 -4.57 1.91
CA LYS A 17 8.70 -4.39 0.66
C LYS A 17 7.29 -4.96 0.80
N THR A 18 6.30 -4.10 0.55
CA THR A 18 4.86 -4.41 0.63
C THR A 18 4.23 -4.50 -0.76
N GLY A 19 4.85 -3.88 -1.78
CA GLY A 19 4.30 -3.85 -3.12
C GLY A 19 5.18 -3.16 -4.16
N THR A 20 4.59 -2.91 -5.33
CA THR A 20 5.25 -2.22 -6.45
C THR A 20 4.25 -1.32 -7.18
N VAL A 21 4.70 -0.15 -7.61
CA VAL A 21 3.92 0.78 -8.45
C VAL A 21 3.86 0.24 -9.88
N THR A 22 2.67 0.12 -10.46
CA THR A 22 2.48 -0.35 -11.84
C THR A 22 2.27 0.81 -12.81
N THR A 23 1.64 1.89 -12.35
CA THR A 23 1.37 3.07 -13.16
C THR A 23 1.47 4.31 -12.28
N ALA A 24 2.11 5.37 -12.78
CA ALA A 24 2.22 6.64 -12.09
C ALA A 24 1.78 7.78 -13.05
N LEU A 25 0.83 8.59 -12.60
CA LEU A 25 0.35 9.79 -13.28
C LEU A 25 0.32 10.95 -12.28
N GLY A 26 1.39 11.76 -12.29
CA GLY A 26 1.57 12.84 -11.31
C GLY A 26 1.68 12.28 -9.88
N CYS A 27 0.78 12.71 -8.98
CA CYS A 27 0.73 12.25 -7.59
C CYS A 27 -0.18 11.03 -7.36
N ARG A 28 -0.81 10.50 -8.41
CA ARG A 28 -1.72 9.34 -8.34
C ARG A 28 -1.20 8.22 -9.21
N GLY A 29 -1.72 7.01 -9.00
CA GLY A 29 -1.25 5.85 -9.73
C GLY A 29 -1.98 4.58 -9.33
N LEU A 30 -1.47 3.48 -9.86
CA LEU A 30 -1.87 2.12 -9.51
C LEU A 30 -0.64 1.37 -9.03
N GLY A 31 -0.87 0.39 -8.16
CA GLY A 31 0.17 -0.47 -7.65
C GLY A 31 -0.40 -1.82 -7.24
N LEU A 32 0.47 -2.81 -7.22
CA LEU A 32 0.20 -4.12 -6.65
C LEU A 32 0.77 -4.13 -5.23
N LEU A 33 -0.10 -4.25 -4.23
CA LEU A 33 0.27 -4.34 -2.83
C LEU A 33 -0.30 -5.60 -2.20
N ARG A 34 0.38 -6.07 -1.16
CA ARG A 34 -0.20 -7.01 -0.19
C ARG A 34 -1.39 -6.36 0.50
N LEU A 35 -2.47 -7.11 0.66
CA LEU A 35 -3.74 -6.56 1.12
C LEU A 35 -3.66 -6.15 2.60
N GLU A 36 -2.95 -6.94 3.41
CA GLU A 36 -2.70 -6.67 4.82
C GLU A 36 -1.94 -5.36 5.05
N ASP A 37 -0.97 -5.06 4.20
CA ASP A 37 -0.12 -3.86 4.29
C ASP A 37 -0.83 -2.64 3.68
N ALA A 38 -1.69 -2.86 2.70
CA ALA A 38 -2.38 -1.79 1.99
C ALA A 38 -3.27 -0.95 2.92
N PHE A 39 -3.96 -1.58 3.88
CA PHE A 39 -4.93 -0.89 4.74
C PHE A 39 -4.43 -0.56 6.15
N ASN A 40 -3.36 -1.21 6.60
CA ASN A 40 -2.83 -1.04 7.96
C ASN A 40 -1.41 -0.47 8.02
N GLY A 41 -0.71 -0.37 6.87
CA GLY A 41 0.70 0.02 6.81
C GLY A 41 0.94 1.53 6.70
N ASN A 42 2.08 2.00 7.22
CA ASN A 42 2.58 3.35 6.95
C ASN A 42 3.46 3.29 5.70
N LEU A 43 2.85 3.41 4.53
CA LEU A 43 3.52 3.09 3.27
C LEU A 43 4.35 4.26 2.73
N ALA A 44 5.53 3.96 2.19
CA ALA A 44 6.42 4.90 1.53
C ALA A 44 7.08 4.29 0.29
N ILE A 45 7.67 5.15 -0.55
CA ILE A 45 8.45 4.69 -1.71
C ILE A 45 9.89 4.40 -1.28
N GLN A 46 10.42 3.25 -1.68
CA GLN A 46 11.81 2.88 -1.40
C GLN A 46 12.76 3.95 -1.96
N ASN A 47 13.75 4.36 -1.15
CA ASN A 47 14.70 5.45 -1.44
C ASN A 47 14.09 6.87 -1.49
N HIS A 48 12.79 7.01 -1.20
CA HIS A 48 12.06 8.28 -1.17
C HIS A 48 11.06 8.29 0.00
N GLU A 49 11.55 8.12 1.24
CA GLU A 49 10.72 7.93 2.45
C GLU A 49 9.82 9.12 2.80
N ASP A 50 10.20 10.32 2.38
CA ASP A 50 9.37 11.51 2.51
C ASP A 50 8.17 11.50 1.53
N VAL A 51 8.14 10.59 0.56
CA VAL A 51 6.97 10.31 -0.28
C VAL A 51 6.12 9.24 0.37
N LYS A 52 5.06 9.68 1.05
CA LYS A 52 4.04 8.80 1.64
C LYS A 52 3.09 8.28 0.56
N VAL A 53 2.71 7.01 0.69
CA VAL A 53 1.73 6.37 -0.19
C VAL A 53 0.45 6.14 0.59
N GLN A 54 -0.66 6.63 0.05
CA GLN A 54 -1.99 6.34 0.57
C GLN A 54 -2.71 5.42 -0.42
N THR A 55 -3.24 4.32 0.11
CA THR A 55 -4.10 3.42 -0.66
C THR A 55 -5.55 3.83 -0.49
N PHE A 56 -6.38 3.45 -1.46
CA PHE A 56 -7.81 3.66 -1.41
C PHE A 56 -8.50 2.34 -1.69
N ARG A 57 -9.47 1.96 -0.85
CA ARG A 57 -10.37 0.82 -1.10
C ARG A 57 -11.48 1.26 -2.05
N PRO A 58 -11.60 0.66 -3.25
CA PRO A 58 -12.75 0.89 -4.11
C PRO A 58 -14.06 0.45 -3.44
N LYS A 59 -15.10 1.28 -3.53
CA LYS A 59 -16.41 1.02 -2.91
C LYS A 59 -17.13 -0.21 -3.48
N TRP A 60 -16.79 -0.62 -4.69
CA TRP A 60 -17.38 -1.76 -5.38
C TRP A 60 -16.66 -3.09 -5.07
N TRP A 61 -15.58 -3.08 -4.29
CA TRP A 61 -14.93 -4.31 -3.87
C TRP A 61 -15.82 -5.12 -2.92
N PRO A 62 -15.84 -6.46 -3.07
CA PRO A 62 -16.52 -7.33 -2.11
C PRO A 62 -16.07 -7.06 -0.67
N SER A 63 -17.02 -7.05 0.27
CA SER A 63 -16.78 -6.86 1.72
C SER A 63 -15.74 -7.84 2.23
N GLU A 64 -15.95 -9.11 1.88
CA GLU A 64 -15.24 -10.29 2.37
C GLU A 64 -13.74 -10.24 2.09
N TRP A 65 -13.32 -9.56 1.00
CA TRP A 65 -11.90 -9.44 0.66
C TRP A 65 -11.13 -8.61 1.67
N VAL A 66 -11.81 -7.71 2.39
CA VAL A 66 -11.17 -6.78 3.32
C VAL A 66 -11.48 -7.15 4.76
N ASP A 67 -12.66 -7.72 5.01
CA ASP A 67 -13.12 -8.06 6.36
C ASP A 67 -12.32 -9.23 6.98
N GLY A 68 -11.77 -10.14 6.16
CA GLY A 68 -10.87 -11.21 6.63
C GLY A 68 -9.51 -10.73 7.14
N HIS A 69 -9.12 -9.48 6.87
CA HIS A 69 -7.85 -8.89 7.34
C HIS A 69 -8.01 -7.95 8.55
N GLN A 70 -9.24 -7.66 8.99
CA GLN A 70 -9.50 -6.93 10.24
C GLN A 70 -9.54 -7.83 11.49
N GLN A 71 -9.66 -9.16 11.33
CA GLN A 71 -9.84 -10.09 12.46
C GLN A 71 -8.58 -10.44 13.26
N PHE A 72 -7.38 -10.04 12.83
CA PHE A 72 -6.15 -10.26 13.63
C PHE A 72 -5.83 -9.16 14.64
N ALA A 73 -6.67 -8.12 14.76
CA ALA A 73 -6.51 -7.07 15.76
C ALA A 73 -7.38 -7.28 17.03
N ALA A 74 -8.17 -8.36 17.10
CA ALA A 74 -9.06 -8.63 18.23
C ALA A 74 -8.97 -10.10 18.68
N ALA A 75 -7.84 -10.45 19.29
CA ALA A 75 -7.76 -11.55 20.25
C ALA A 75 -6.79 -11.13 21.36
N THR A 76 -7.35 -10.53 22.41
CA THR A 76 -6.73 -10.38 23.75
C THR A 76 -7.38 -11.41 24.66
#